data_AF-A0A3D5S4N7-F1
#
_entry.id   AF-A0A3D5S4N7-F1
#
_cell.length_a   1.000
_cell.length_b   1.000
_cell.length_c   1.000
_cell.angle_alpha   90.00
_cell.angle_beta   90.00
_cell.angle_gamma   90.00
#
_symmetry.space_group_name_H-M   'P 1'
#
loop_
_entity.id
_entity.type
_entity.pdbx_description
1 polymer ?
#
loop_
_entity_poly.entity_id
_entity_poly.type
_entity_poly.pdbx_seq_one_letter_code
_entity_poly.pdbx_strand_id
1 'polypeptide(L)'
;YTETQGETSQDRTDVNINASQRLFDNRVIVQVGSEVNIEGSTMQESEVTTPLIGNVSIEYLVTKNGRYRFKGFRKNEYQNVIDGQLIVTGFAFIFSREFNRFQDIWRKEMEDAQSENNE
;
A
#
# COMPACT_ATOMS: atom_id res chain seq x y z
N TYR A 1 -2.71 32.88 -37.98
CA TYR A 1 -1.58 32.15 -37.40
C TYR A 1 -2.02 31.63 -36.05
N THR A 2 -2.19 30.31 -35.92
CA THR A 2 -2.53 29.64 -34.66
C THR A 2 -1.25 29.10 -34.06
N GLU A 3 -0.78 29.74 -33.00
CA GLU A 3 0.38 29.28 -32.24
C GLU A 3 -0.06 28.12 -31.34
N THR A 4 0.39 26.92 -31.68
CA THR A 4 0.29 25.75 -30.83
C THR A 4 1.11 26.03 -29.57
N GLN A 5 0.44 26.28 -28.46
CA GLN A 5 1.05 26.28 -27.13
C GLN A 5 1.67 24.89 -26.93
N GLY A 6 3.00 24.83 -26.99
CA GLY A 6 3.74 23.60 -26.72
C GLY A 6 3.47 23.18 -25.29
N GLU A 7 2.76 22.07 -25.10
CA GLU A 7 2.77 21.34 -23.86
C GLU A 7 4.22 20.89 -23.62
N THR A 8 4.95 21.65 -22.81
CA THR A 8 6.16 21.11 -22.19
C THR A 8 5.68 20.08 -21.17
N SER A 9 5.59 18.81 -21.59
CA SER A 9 5.51 17.69 -20.65
C SER A 9 6.71 17.81 -19.72
N GLN A 10 6.46 18.22 -18.49
CA GLN A 10 7.49 18.26 -17.47
C GLN A 10 7.71 16.81 -17.04
N ASP A 11 8.84 16.25 -17.45
CA ASP A 11 9.25 14.92 -17.04
C ASP A 11 9.42 14.90 -15.52
N ARG A 12 8.86 13.86 -14.89
CA ARG A 12 8.82 13.70 -13.43
C ARG A 12 9.37 12.32 -13.06
N THR A 13 10.54 12.30 -12.44
CA THR A 13 11.14 11.08 -11.91
C THR A 13 10.95 10.97 -10.40
N ASP A 14 10.30 9.91 -9.96
CA ASP A 14 10.01 9.64 -8.54
C ASP A 14 10.79 8.43 -8.02
N VAL A 15 11.38 8.58 -6.84
CA VAL A 15 12.13 7.54 -6.14
C VAL A 15 11.39 7.16 -4.86
N ASN A 16 11.12 5.87 -4.73
CA ASN A 16 10.41 5.30 -3.58
C ASN A 16 11.38 4.61 -2.62
N ILE A 17 11.40 5.04 -1.36
CA ILE A 17 12.23 4.48 -0.28
C ILE A 17 11.31 3.91 0.78
N ASN A 18 11.49 2.64 1.16
CA ASN A 18 10.63 1.97 2.12
C ASN A 18 11.45 1.17 3.15
N ALA A 19 11.02 1.20 4.40
CA ALA A 19 11.52 0.37 5.48
C ALA A 19 10.36 -0.44 6.06
N SER A 20 10.65 -1.69 6.47
CA SER A 20 9.65 -2.56 7.08
C SER A 20 10.23 -3.35 8.23
N GLN A 21 9.41 -3.58 9.26
CA GLN A 21 9.76 -4.40 10.41
C GLN A 21 8.64 -5.39 10.71
N ARG A 22 9.04 -6.62 11.05
CA ARG A 22 8.14 -7.68 11.52
C ARG A 22 8.30 -7.84 13.03
N LEU A 23 7.19 -7.86 13.73
CA LEU A 23 7.08 -7.91 15.19
C LEU A 23 6.12 -9.03 15.61
N PHE A 24 6.19 -9.44 16.87
CA PHE A 24 5.27 -10.41 17.50
C PHE A 24 5.14 -11.72 16.70
N ASP A 25 6.23 -12.49 16.60
CA ASP A 25 6.28 -13.73 15.81
C ASP A 25 5.85 -13.53 14.34
N ASN A 26 6.30 -12.41 13.76
CA ASN A 26 5.98 -12.00 12.40
C ASN A 26 4.49 -11.72 12.15
N ARG A 27 3.68 -11.53 13.21
CA ARG A 27 2.24 -11.27 13.10
C ARG A 27 1.92 -9.81 12.83
N VAL A 28 2.73 -8.87 13.29
CA VAL A 28 2.55 -7.45 13.00
C VAL A 28 3.65 -7.00 12.05
N ILE A 29 3.25 -6.43 10.91
CA ILE A 29 4.16 -5.89 9.91
C ILE A 29 3.93 -4.38 9.88
N VAL A 30 4.95 -3.62 10.27
CA VAL A 30 4.95 -2.17 10.21
C VAL A 30 5.79 -1.75 9.02
N GLN A 31 5.27 -0.87 8.18
CA GLN A 31 5.98 -0.34 7.02
C GLN A 31 5.88 1.17 7.01
N VAL A 32 7.01 1.82 6.73
CA VAL A 32 7.11 3.27 6.54
C VAL A 32 7.85 3.55 5.24
N GLY A 33 7.43 4.57 4.52
CA GLY A 33 8.02 4.91 3.23
C GLY A 33 7.92 6.38 2.87
N SER A 34 8.75 6.77 1.92
CA SER A 34 8.80 8.10 1.33
C SER A 34 8.84 7.99 -0.18
N GLU A 35 8.18 8.93 -0.84
CA GLU A 35 8.32 9.16 -2.27
C GLU A 35 9.00 10.52 -2.44
N VAL A 36 10.13 10.54 -3.16
CA VAL A 36 10.94 11.73 -3.40
C VAL A 36 11.01 11.98 -4.89
N ASN A 37 10.61 13.16 -5.32
CA ASN A 37 10.79 13.59 -6.70
C ASN A 37 12.21 14.12 -6.92
N ILE A 38 12.92 13.59 -7.91
CA ILE A 38 14.32 13.94 -8.19
C ILE A 38 14.50 14.95 -9.32
N GLU A 39 13.40 15.41 -9.93
CA GLU A 39 13.39 16.30 -11.10
C GLU A 39 12.90 17.71 -10.69
N GLY A 40 13.82 18.59 -10.29
CA GLY A 40 13.52 19.99 -9.96
C GLY A 40 13.84 20.46 -8.53
N SER A 41 14.66 19.75 -7.76
CA SER A 41 15.04 20.19 -6.41
C SER A 41 16.23 21.18 -6.44
N THR A 42 15.94 22.46 -6.65
CA THR A 42 16.72 23.51 -5.99
C THR A 42 16.50 23.32 -4.49
N MET A 43 17.51 22.76 -3.83
CA MET A 43 17.65 22.67 -2.38
C MET A 43 17.51 24.08 -1.78
N GLN A 44 16.30 24.51 -1.43
CA GLN A 44 16.10 25.75 -0.69
C GLN A 44 16.18 25.42 0.80
N GLU A 45 17.33 25.80 1.33
CA GLU A 45 17.91 25.65 2.66
C GLU A 45 17.12 26.37 3.77
N SER A 46 15.81 26.12 3.88
CA SER A 46 14.94 26.83 4.84
C SER A 46 14.20 25.84 5.75
N GLU A 47 14.86 25.50 6.86
CA GLU A 47 14.28 25.49 8.22
C GLU A 47 12.83 24.99 8.43
N VAL A 48 12.39 23.91 7.80
CA VAL A 48 11.14 23.25 8.19
C VAL A 48 11.34 21.75 8.28
N THR A 49 11.24 21.26 9.52
CA THR A 49 10.93 19.87 9.94
C THR A 49 9.72 19.32 9.18
N THR A 50 9.89 19.05 7.89
CA THR A 50 8.89 18.39 7.06
C THR A 50 9.24 16.92 7.11
N PRO A 51 8.46 16.08 7.81
CA PRO A 51 8.82 14.69 7.96
C PRO A 51 8.84 14.03 6.59
N LEU A 52 10.02 13.59 6.16
CA LEU A 52 10.26 12.77 4.96
C LEU A 52 9.57 11.39 5.02
N ILE A 53 8.53 11.18 5.82
CA ILE A 53 7.80 9.91 5.94
C ILE A 53 6.36 10.17 5.55
N GLY A 54 6.01 9.85 4.31
CA GLY A 54 4.68 10.10 3.72
C GLY A 54 3.75 8.89 3.75
N ASN A 55 4.31 7.68 3.66
CA ASN A 55 3.57 6.42 3.57
C ASN A 55 3.75 5.61 4.86
N VAL A 56 2.66 5.19 5.47
CA VAL A 56 2.68 4.34 6.66
C VAL A 56 1.64 3.24 6.52
N SER A 57 2.00 2.00 6.84
CA SER A 57 1.03 0.93 6.97
C SER A 57 1.35 -0.01 8.12
N ILE A 58 0.29 -0.55 8.71
CA ILE A 58 0.34 -1.54 9.77
C ILE A 58 -0.55 -2.70 9.33
N GLU A 59 0.02 -3.90 9.27
CA GLU A 59 -0.69 -5.12 8.90
C GLU A 59 -0.61 -6.13 10.04
N TYR A 60 -1.73 -6.77 10.36
CA TYR A 60 -1.83 -7.83 11.35
C TYR A 60 -2.30 -9.13 10.71
N LEU A 61 -1.52 -10.19 10.90
CA LEU A 61 -1.83 -11.55 10.46
C LEU A 61 -2.70 -12.23 11.53
N VAL A 62 -3.99 -12.33 11.24
CA VAL A 62 -4.97 -13.02 12.10
C VAL A 62 -4.60 -14.50 12.21
N THR A 63 -4.28 -15.12 11.06
CA THR A 63 -3.79 -16.49 11.01
C THR A 63 -2.29 -16.54 10.73
N LYS A 64 -1.57 -17.50 11.32
CA LYS A 64 -0.11 -17.65 11.14
C LYS A 64 0.31 -17.83 9.68
N ASN A 65 -0.57 -18.40 8.86
CA ASN A 65 -0.36 -18.59 7.42
C ASN A 65 -0.76 -17.40 6.55
N GLY A 66 -1.19 -16.27 7.14
CA GLY A 66 -1.52 -15.05 6.42
C GLY A 66 -2.79 -15.10 5.56
N ARG A 67 -3.61 -16.16 5.68
CA ARG A 67 -4.89 -16.26 4.95
C ARG A 67 -5.86 -15.13 5.29
N TYR A 68 -5.88 -14.68 6.54
CA TYR A 68 -6.69 -13.55 6.97
C TYR A 68 -5.78 -12.46 7.55
N ARG A 69 -5.89 -11.24 7.03
CA ARG A 69 -5.06 -10.11 7.43
C ARG A 69 -5.89 -8.85 7.55
N PHE A 70 -5.58 -8.04 8.54
CA PHE A 70 -6.13 -6.70 8.67
C PHE A 70 -5.02 -5.69 8.40
N LYS A 71 -5.28 -4.69 7.55
CA LYS A 71 -4.30 -3.67 7.18
C LYS A 71 -4.89 -2.29 7.37
N GLY A 72 -4.23 -1.45 8.16
CA GLY A 72 -4.43 -0.01 8.18
C GLY A 72 -3.33 0.67 7.39
N PHE A 73 -3.67 1.69 6.60
CA PHE A 73 -2.67 2.43 5.84
C PHE A 73 -3.03 3.90 5.69
N ARG A 74 -1.99 4.71 5.56
CA ARG A 74 -2.01 6.09 5.09
C ARG A 74 -0.97 6.18 3.98
N LYS A 75 -1.40 6.48 2.76
CA LYS A 75 -0.50 6.73 1.64
C LYS A 75 -0.65 8.17 1.17
N ASN A 76 0.44 8.68 0.66
CA ASN A 76 0.53 9.99 0.07
C ASN A 76 0.77 9.83 -1.44
N GLU A 77 -0.17 10.27 -2.26
CA GLU A 77 -0.09 10.17 -3.72
C GLU A 77 -0.16 11.56 -4.33
N TYR A 78 0.68 11.81 -5.33
CA TYR A 78 0.60 13.04 -6.11
C TYR A 78 -0.42 12.86 -7.26
N GLN A 79 -1.45 13.71 -7.33
CA GLN A 79 -2.39 13.71 -8.46
C GLN A 79 -2.29 15.05 -9.21
N ASN A 80 -1.73 14.99 -10.42
CA ASN A 80 -1.67 16.08 -11.40
C ASN A 80 -0.97 17.39 -10.94
N VAL A 81 -0.61 18.23 -11.92
CA VAL A 81 0.01 19.55 -11.68
C VAL A 81 -0.92 20.56 -10.98
N ILE A 82 -2.23 20.29 -10.93
CA ILE A 82 -3.25 21.22 -10.40
C ILE A 82 -3.70 20.83 -8.97
N ASP A 83 -3.88 19.54 -8.68
CA ASP A 83 -4.47 19.08 -7.40
C ASP A 83 -3.43 18.74 -6.31
N GLY A 84 -2.15 18.61 -6.66
CA GLY A 84 -1.07 18.48 -5.69
C GLY A 84 -1.07 17.17 -4.90
N GLN A 85 -0.80 17.25 -3.60
CA GLN A 85 -0.59 16.10 -2.71
C GLN A 85 -1.92 15.57 -2.13
N LEU A 86 -2.31 14.33 -2.46
CA LEU A 86 -3.48 13.62 -1.93
C LEU A 86 -3.09 12.59 -0.87
N ILE A 87 -3.64 12.72 0.34
CA ILE A 87 -3.46 11.72 1.40
C ILE A 87 -4.68 10.78 1.43
N VAL A 88 -4.44 9.49 1.20
CA VAL A 88 -5.46 8.44 1.27
C VAL A 88 -5.23 7.60 2.52
N THR A 89 -6.20 7.58 3.43
CA THR A 89 -6.18 6.74 4.64
C THR A 89 -7.32 5.73 4.59
N GLY A 90 -7.05 4.49 4.99
CA GLY A 90 -8.06 3.44 4.99
C GLY A 90 -7.67 2.20 5.76
N PHE A 91 -8.63 1.28 5.82
CA PHE A 91 -8.45 -0.05 6.36
C PHE A 91 -8.88 -1.08 5.33
N ALA A 92 -8.24 -2.25 5.35
CA ALA A 92 -8.54 -3.36 4.48
C ALA A 92 -8.57 -4.66 5.29
N PHE A 93 -9.56 -5.48 5.01
CA PHE A 93 -9.57 -6.89 5.39
C PHE A 93 -9.19 -7.72 4.17
N ILE A 94 -8.13 -8.50 4.28
CA ILE A 94 -7.53 -9.24 3.17
C ILE A 94 -7.70 -10.73 3.44
N PHE A 95 -8.36 -11.40 2.51
CA PHE A 95 -8.47 -12.85 2.48
C PHE A 95 -7.65 -13.41 1.31
N SER A 96 -6.81 -14.41 1.57
CA SER A 96 -5.96 -15.06 0.58
C SER A 96 -6.07 -16.58 0.71
N ARG A 97 -6.44 -17.26 -0.38
CA ARG A 97 -6.62 -18.72 -0.44
C ARG A 97 -6.10 -19.24 -1.77
N GLU A 98 -5.31 -20.31 -1.71
CA GLU A 98 -4.89 -21.07 -2.90
C GLU A 98 -6.03 -21.98 -3.35
N PHE A 99 -6.29 -22.02 -4.66
CA PHE A 99 -7.36 -22.82 -5.26
C PHE A 99 -6.96 -23.35 -6.63
N ASN A 100 -7.50 -24.50 -7.01
CA ASN A 100 -7.29 -25.09 -8.34
C ASN A 100 -8.45 -24.76 -9.29
N ARG A 101 -9.68 -24.67 -8.76
CA ARG A 101 -10.87 -24.25 -9.49
C ARG A 101 -11.59 -23.14 -8.73
N PHE A 102 -12.19 -22.18 -9.44
CA PHE A 102 -12.84 -21.02 -8.84
C PHE A 102 -13.94 -21.39 -7.82
N GLN A 103 -14.66 -22.47 -8.10
CA GLN A 103 -15.66 -23.08 -7.21
C GLN A 103 -15.08 -23.62 -5.89
N ASP A 104 -13.77 -23.92 -5.83
CA ASP A 104 -13.10 -24.49 -4.64
C ASP A 104 -12.88 -23.43 -3.56
N ILE A 105 -12.88 -22.14 -3.94
CA ILE A 105 -12.70 -21.03 -3.01
C ILE A 105 -13.78 -21.05 -1.92
N TRP A 106 -14.98 -21.49 -2.27
CA TRP A 106 -16.15 -21.53 -1.39
C TRP A 106 -16.57 -22.93 -0.95
N ARG A 107 -16.11 -23.99 -1.64
CA ARG A 107 -16.59 -25.37 -1.42
C ARG A 107 -15.95 -26.07 -0.21
N LYS A 108 -14.69 -25.77 0.12
CA LYS A 108 -13.99 -26.49 1.20
C LYS A 108 -14.52 -26.21 2.61
N GLU A 109 -15.25 -25.11 2.84
CA GLU A 109 -15.98 -24.91 4.09
C GLU A 109 -17.05 -26.01 4.34
N MET A 110 -17.56 -26.63 3.27
CA MET A 110 -18.62 -27.64 3.35
C MET A 110 -18.10 -29.09 3.47
N GLU A 111 -16.89 -29.39 2.98
CA GLU A 111 -16.28 -30.73 3.14
C GLU A 111 -15.66 -30.93 4.54
N ASP A 112 -15.04 -29.90 5.12
CA ASP A 112 -14.50 -29.96 6.48
C ASP A 112 -15.63 -30.05 7.54
N ALA A 113 -16.80 -29.41 7.29
CA ALA A 113 -17.97 -29.49 8.17
C ALA A 113 -18.73 -30.84 8.11
N GLN A 114 -18.52 -31.64 7.06
CA GLN A 114 -19.13 -32.97 6.92
C GLN A 114 -18.27 -34.09 7.49
N SER A 115 -16.97 -33.86 7.67
CA SER A 115 -16.06 -34.84 8.28
C SER A 115 -16.09 -34.81 9.82
N GLU A 116 -16.47 -33.70 10.45
CA GLU A 116 -16.68 -33.59 11.91
C GLU A 116 -18.04 -34.13 12.42
N ASN A 117 -19.01 -34.45 11.54
CA ASN A 117 -20.31 -35.00 11.93
C ASN A 117 -20.38 -36.54 11.87
N ASN A 118 -19.27 -37.22 11.59
CA ASN A 118 -19.20 -38.68 11.46
C ASN A 118 -18.21 -39.36 12.42
N GLU A 119 -17.84 -38.69 13.52
CA GLU A 119 -17.31 -39.33 14.75
C GLU A 119 -18.32 -39.18 15.91
#